data_AF-A0A975B187-F1
#
_entry.id   AF-A0A975B187-F1
#
_cell.length_a   1.000
_cell.length_b   1.000
_cell.length_c   1.000
_cell.angle_alpha   90.00
_cell.angle_beta   90.00
_cell.angle_gamma   90.00
#
_symmetry.space_group_name_H-M   'P 1'
#
loop_
_entity.id
_entity.type
_entity.pdbx_description
1 polymer ?
#
loop_
_entity_poly.entity_id
_entity_poly.type
_entity_poly.pdbx_seq_one_letter_code
_entity_poly.pdbx_strand_id
1 'polypeptide(L)'
;MQFIYRVHAVERMFQRDIEDVDVEYVIKNGNVIESYTDDKPYPSYLSLEKNGATLVFKNVPALVCDNCGEKYLAGKTSKELLVKAKEIAKSGVEIDIRDYQKVA
;
A
#
# COMPACT_ATOMS: atom_id res chain seq x y z
N MET A 1 -4.23 4.67 -29.90
CA MET A 1 -3.67 3.69 -28.94
C MET A 1 -4.83 3.23 -28.06
N GLN A 2 -4.98 1.94 -27.75
CA GLN A 2 -6.10 1.48 -26.92
C GLN A 2 -5.65 1.43 -25.46
N PHE A 3 -6.22 2.30 -24.63
CA PHE A 3 -5.96 2.32 -23.18
C PHE A 3 -6.98 1.46 -22.45
N ILE A 4 -6.50 0.63 -21.52
CA ILE A 4 -7.36 -0.14 -20.62
C ILE A 4 -7.17 0.46 -19.23
N TYR A 5 -8.22 1.14 -18.74
CA TYR A 5 -8.22 1.75 -17.42
C TYR A 5 -8.77 0.75 -16.38
N ARG A 6 -8.17 0.74 -15.19
CA ARG A 6 -8.77 0.08 -14.01
C ARG A 6 -9.93 0.91 -13.50
N VAL A 7 -10.96 0.28 -12.94
CA VAL A 7 -12.15 0.97 -12.39
C VAL A 7 -11.76 2.08 -11.41
N HIS A 8 -10.82 1.80 -10.48
CA HIS A 8 -10.35 2.82 -9.54
C HIS A 8 -9.64 4.01 -10.22
N ALA A 9 -8.91 3.76 -11.32
CA ALA A 9 -8.30 4.85 -12.08
C ALA A 9 -9.35 5.76 -12.70
N VAL A 10 -10.44 5.20 -13.24
CA VAL A 10 -11.56 5.97 -13.82
C VAL A 10 -12.30 6.77 -12.74
N GLU A 11 -12.56 6.18 -11.57
CA GLU A 11 -13.16 6.91 -10.43
C GLU A 11 -12.29 8.10 -10.00
N ARG A 12 -10.97 7.91 -9.95
CA ARG A 12 -10.01 8.95 -9.59
C ARG A 12 -9.87 10.02 -10.67
N MET A 13 -9.95 9.64 -11.94
CA MET A 13 -9.98 10.56 -13.07
C MET A 13 -11.22 11.46 -12.96
N PHE A 14 -12.40 10.88 -12.72
CA PHE A 14 -13.63 11.65 -12.51
C PHE A 14 -13.56 12.60 -11.31
N GLN A 15 -13.04 12.14 -10.17
CA GLN A 15 -12.86 12.99 -8.97
C GLN A 15 -11.89 14.16 -9.17
N ARG A 16 -11.00 14.07 -10.17
CA ARG A 16 -9.93 15.05 -10.44
C ARG A 16 -10.12 15.79 -11.74
N ASP A 17 -11.25 15.60 -12.41
CA ASP A 17 -11.56 16.20 -13.70
C ASP A 17 -10.46 15.92 -14.75
N ILE A 18 -10.05 14.65 -14.84
CA ILE A 18 -9.07 14.16 -15.81
C ILE A 18 -9.82 13.37 -16.87
N GLU A 19 -9.75 13.82 -18.12
CA GLU A 19 -10.38 13.15 -19.25
C GLU A 19 -9.42 12.14 -19.91
N ASP A 20 -9.96 11.26 -20.75
CA ASP A 20 -9.16 10.31 -21.51
C ASP A 20 -8.22 11.01 -22.51
N VAL A 21 -8.64 12.15 -23.05
CA VAL A 21 -7.84 13.02 -23.92
C VAL A 21 -6.60 13.57 -23.21
N ASP A 22 -6.69 13.86 -21.91
CA ASP A 22 -5.54 14.33 -21.12
C ASP A 22 -4.48 13.23 -20.99
N VAL A 23 -4.93 12.01 -20.69
CA VAL A 23 -4.04 10.84 -20.58
C VAL A 23 -3.38 10.56 -21.92
N GLU A 24 -4.14 10.56 -23.01
CA GLU A 24 -3.57 10.33 -24.34
C GLU A 24 -2.54 11.41 -24.72
N TYR A 25 -2.83 12.67 -24.41
CA TYR A 25 -1.92 13.78 -24.65
C TYR A 25 -0.60 13.61 -23.89
N VAL A 26 -0.66 13.31 -22.59
CA VAL A 26 0.54 13.13 -21.74
C VAL A 26 1.36 11.93 -22.18
N ILE A 27 0.75 10.81 -22.56
CA ILE A 27 1.52 9.64 -23.00
C ILE A 27 2.19 9.89 -24.35
N LYS A 28 1.57 10.66 -25.25
CA LYS A 28 2.15 10.98 -26.57
C LYS A 28 3.24 12.05 -26.51
N ASN A 29 3.07 13.06 -25.66
CA ASN A 29 3.89 14.28 -25.69
C ASN A 29 4.68 14.53 -24.40
N GLY A 30 4.39 13.80 -23.33
CA GLY A 30 5.04 13.97 -22.04
C GLY A 30 6.49 13.47 -22.06
N ASN A 31 7.32 14.10 -21.24
CA ASN A 31 8.68 13.64 -21.00
C ASN A 31 8.68 12.73 -19.76
N VAL A 32 9.18 11.51 -19.93
CA VAL A 32 9.46 10.63 -18.80
C VAL A 32 10.62 11.22 -18.01
N ILE A 33 10.35 11.75 -16.82
CA ILE A 33 11.36 12.35 -15.94
C ILE A 33 12.22 11.29 -15.25
N GLU A 34 11.64 10.12 -14.96
CA GLU A 34 12.31 9.03 -14.27
C GLU A 34 11.53 7.72 -14.51
N SER A 35 12.25 6.60 -14.63
CA SER A 35 11.67 5.26 -14.82
C SER A 35 12.18 4.31 -13.75
N TYR A 36 11.27 3.67 -13.04
CA TYR A 36 11.58 2.71 -11.99
C TYR A 36 11.25 1.29 -12.47
N THR A 37 12.18 0.69 -13.21
CA THR A 37 11.97 -0.59 -13.91
C THR A 37 11.94 -1.82 -12.98
N ASP A 38 12.44 -1.67 -11.75
CA ASP A 38 12.68 -2.78 -10.81
C ASP A 38 11.64 -2.90 -9.68
N ASP A 39 10.53 -2.18 -9.80
CA ASP A 39 9.54 -2.09 -8.72
C ASP A 39 8.72 -3.41 -8.62
N LYS A 40 9.19 -4.38 -7.81
CA LYS A 40 8.55 -5.71 -7.63
C LYS A 40 8.77 -6.36 -6.25
N PRO A 41 7.90 -7.33 -5.93
CA PRO A 41 6.94 -7.13 -4.86
C PRO A 41 7.67 -6.85 -3.55
N TYR A 42 7.47 -5.68 -2.95
CA TYR A 42 8.02 -5.46 -1.62
C TYR A 42 7.41 -6.49 -0.65
N PRO A 43 8.20 -7.17 0.20
CA PRO A 43 7.66 -7.73 1.42
C PRO A 43 6.87 -6.63 2.09
N SER A 44 5.55 -6.80 2.20
CA SER A 44 4.72 -5.73 2.72
C SER A 44 5.11 -5.55 4.18
N TYR A 45 5.62 -4.37 4.48
CA TYR A 45 5.83 -3.96 5.85
C TYR A 45 4.71 -3.01 6.23
N LEU A 46 4.07 -3.30 7.36
CA LEU A 46 3.12 -2.39 7.96
C LEU A 46 3.87 -1.59 9.02
N SER A 47 3.99 -0.28 8.79
CA SER A 47 4.45 0.66 9.81
C SER A 47 3.24 1.24 10.52
N LEU A 48 3.24 1.16 11.85
CA LEU A 48 2.21 1.73 12.73
C LEU A 48 2.88 2.66 13.71
N GLU A 49 2.30 3.82 13.95
CA GLU A 49 2.69 4.68 15.07
C GLU A 49 1.57 4.66 16.11
N LYS A 50 1.94 4.45 17.37
CA LYS A 50 0.99 4.51 18.48
C LYS A 50 1.67 4.98 19.76
N ASN A 51 1.19 6.11 20.29
CA ASN A 51 1.64 6.67 21.57
C ASN A 51 3.16 6.93 21.59
N GLY A 52 3.75 7.33 20.45
CA GLY A 52 5.20 7.55 20.32
C GLY A 52 6.01 6.29 20.04
N ALA A 53 5.38 5.10 20.03
CA ALA A 53 6.00 3.86 19.60
C ALA A 53 5.85 3.67 18.08
N THR A 54 6.95 3.41 17.39
CA THR A 54 6.97 3.02 15.97
C THR A 54 7.10 1.50 15.85
N LEU A 55 6.10 0.85 15.27
CA LEU A 55 6.09 -0.60 15.08
C LEU A 55 6.16 -0.94 13.61
N VAL A 56 7.11 -1.81 13.24
CA VAL A 56 7.27 -2.29 11.86
C VAL A 56 7.07 -3.79 11.82
N PHE A 57 5.99 -4.22 11.18
CA PHE A 57 5.73 -5.64 10.92
C PHE A 57 6.15 -5.97 9.49
N LYS A 58 7.15 -6.82 9.31
CA LYS A 58 7.62 -7.32 8.01
C LYS A 58 6.79 -8.52 7.57
N ASN A 59 6.74 -8.77 6.26
CA ASN A 59 6.12 -9.96 5.66
C ASN A 59 4.64 -10.12 6.03
N VAL A 60 3.92 -9.01 6.17
CA VAL A 60 2.49 -9.06 6.46
C VAL A 60 1.76 -9.56 5.20
N PRO A 61 0.89 -10.58 5.30
CA PRO A 61 0.14 -11.07 4.16
C PRO A 61 -0.87 -10.00 3.74
N ALA A 62 -0.73 -9.52 2.51
CA ALA A 62 -1.68 -8.64 1.87
C ALA A 62 -2.47 -9.41 0.81
N LEU A 63 -3.76 -9.17 0.78
CA LEU A 63 -4.64 -9.59 -0.31
C LEU A 63 -4.59 -8.55 -1.42
N VAL A 64 -4.93 -8.96 -2.63
CA VAL A 64 -5.08 -8.08 -3.77
C VAL A 64 -6.55 -8.05 -4.12
N CYS A 65 -7.13 -6.85 -4.25
CA CYS A 65 -8.54 -6.74 -4.62
C CYS A 65 -8.73 -7.16 -6.08
N ASP A 66 -9.63 -8.12 -6.33
CA ASP A 66 -9.88 -8.63 -7.68
C ASP A 66 -10.44 -7.56 -8.64
N ASN A 67 -11.01 -6.48 -8.08
CA ASN A 67 -11.56 -5.37 -8.86
C ASN A 67 -10.54 -4.26 -9.16
N CYS A 68 -9.78 -3.79 -8.16
CA CYS A 68 -8.87 -2.64 -8.31
C CYS A 68 -7.38 -3.00 -8.33
N GLY A 69 -6.99 -4.21 -7.91
CA GLY A 69 -5.59 -4.62 -7.82
C GLY A 69 -4.81 -4.02 -6.65
N GLU A 70 -5.46 -3.24 -5.78
CA GLU A 70 -4.81 -2.68 -4.60
C GLU A 70 -4.52 -3.75 -3.56
N LYS A 71 -3.35 -3.61 -2.92
CA LYS A 71 -2.97 -4.45 -1.79
C LYS A 71 -3.70 -3.96 -0.54
N TYR A 72 -4.37 -4.87 0.15
CA TYR A 72 -5.05 -4.58 1.42
C TYR A 72 -4.83 -5.70 2.41
N LEU A 73 -4.98 -5.38 3.70
CA LEU A 73 -4.90 -6.38 4.75
C LEU A 73 -6.28 -6.98 5.00
N ALA A 74 -6.35 -8.30 5.13
CA ALA A 74 -7.58 -8.96 5.56
C ALA A 74 -8.01 -8.45 6.94
N GLY A 75 -9.31 -8.32 7.19
CA GLY A 75 -9.83 -7.80 8.46
C GLY A 75 -9.30 -8.56 9.69
N LYS A 76 -9.08 -9.89 9.56
CA LYS A 76 -8.45 -10.72 10.59
C LYS A 76 -7.02 -10.27 10.89
N THR A 77 -6.18 -10.13 9.85
CA THR A 77 -4.78 -9.68 9.94
C THR A 77 -4.68 -8.30 10.57
N SER A 78 -5.50 -7.34 10.14
CA SER A 78 -5.53 -5.99 10.69
C SER A 78 -5.89 -5.98 12.19
N LYS A 79 -6.86 -6.81 12.60
CA LYS A 79 -7.27 -6.92 14.01
C LYS A 79 -6.15 -7.51 14.87
N GLU A 80 -5.48 -8.56 14.40
CA GLU A 80 -4.35 -9.17 15.10
C GLU A 80 -3.19 -8.20 15.29
N LEU A 81 -2.81 -7.48 14.24
CA LEU A 81 -1.73 -6.48 14.27
C LEU A 81 -2.05 -5.33 15.22
N LEU A 82 -3.30 -4.88 15.25
CA LEU A 82 -3.74 -3.81 16.16
C LEU A 82 -3.68 -4.25 17.64
N VAL A 83 -4.01 -5.50 17.95
CA VAL A 83 -3.88 -6.04 19.32
C VAL A 83 -2.42 -6.05 19.75
N LYS A 84 -1.54 -6.64 18.93
CA LYS A 84 -0.09 -6.70 19.21
C LYS A 84 0.51 -5.29 19.36
N ALA A 85 0.16 -4.37 18.48
CA ALA A 85 0.64 -3.00 18.54
C ALA A 85 0.24 -2.29 19.84
N LYS A 86 -0.98 -2.51 20.34
CA LYS A 86 -1.43 -1.96 21.63
C LYS A 86 -0.67 -2.54 22.82
N GLU A 87 -0.28 -3.81 22.78
CA GLU A 87 0.48 -4.45 23.86
C GLU A 87 1.91 -3.93 23.89
N ILE A 88 2.57 -3.88 22.73
CA ILE A 88 3.95 -3.38 22.60
C ILE A 88 4.04 -1.89 22.95
N ALA A 89 3.09 -1.06 22.51
CA ALA A 89 3.08 0.36 22.85
C ALA A 89 2.92 0.62 24.36
N LYS A 90 2.34 -0.33 25.12
CA LYS A 90 2.21 -0.22 26.58
C LYS A 90 3.49 -0.59 27.33
N SER A 91 4.42 -1.30 26.71
CA SER A 91 5.67 -1.70 27.37
C SER A 91 6.75 -0.61 27.35
N GLY A 92 6.42 0.61 26.89
CA GLY A 92 7.36 1.75 26.83
C GLY A 92 8.40 1.64 25.70
N VAL A 93 8.13 0.82 24.69
CA VAL A 93 9.03 0.64 23.55
C VAL A 93 8.88 1.81 22.57
N GLU A 94 9.99 2.45 22.19
CA GLU A 94 9.99 3.51 21.18
C GLU A 94 9.98 2.96 19.75
N ILE A 95 10.69 1.85 19.48
CA ILE A 95 10.72 1.20 18.16
C ILE A 95 10.72 -0.33 18.33
N ASP A 96 9.79 -1.03 17.67
CA ASP A 96 9.75 -2.50 17.61
C ASP A 96 9.64 -3.00 16.17
N ILE A 97 10.47 -3.97 15.78
CA ILE A 97 10.48 -4.53 14.43
C ILE A 97 10.29 -6.04 14.52
N ARG A 98 9.20 -6.55 13.93
CA ARG A 98 8.86 -7.96 13.94
C ARG A 98 8.65 -8.52 12.54
N ASP A 99 8.93 -9.80 12.37
CA ASP A 99 8.52 -10.55 11.19
C ASP A 99 7.19 -11.23 11.48
N TYR A 100 6.14 -10.92 10.70
CA TYR A 100 4.81 -11.47 10.92
C TYR A 100 4.75 -12.99 10.65
N GLN A 101 5.61 -13.51 9.77
CA GLN A 101 5.61 -14.92 9.38
C GLN A 101 6.53 -15.77 10.27
N LYS A 102 7.54 -15.16 10.90
CA LYS A 102 8.38 -15.83 11.89
C LYS A 102 7.77 -15.64 13.28
N VAL A 103 6.77 -16.44 13.59
CA VAL A 103 6.37 -16.63 14.98
C VAL A 103 7.21 -17.78 15.54
N ALA A 104 8.01 -17.48 16.56
CA ALA A 104 8.57 -18.46 17.48
C ALA A 104 7.52 -18.83 18.54
#